data_AF-A0A8J2P8K1-F1
#
_entry.id   AF-A0A8J2P8K1-F1
#
_cell.length_a   1.000
_cell.length_b   1.000
_cell.length_c   1.000
_cell.angle_alpha   90.00
_cell.angle_beta   90.00
_cell.angle_gamma   90.00
#
_symmetry.space_group_name_H-M   'P 1'
#
loop_
_entity.id
_entity.type
_entity.pdbx_description
1 polymer ?
#
loop_
_entity_poly.entity_id
_entity_poly.type
_entity_poly.pdbx_seq_one_letter_code
_entity_poly.pdbx_strand_id
1 'polypeptide(L)'
;MGECSVCLFSLFATPFGGSQTPDPVATHCGHLFHMFCLEQTGDHRCPKCRLPQGAFRFFRIYPQVSDEVQALEAALETMRLEKSKADIKVESLQNELKLQRNDNEARIRRGIPRIFLENQDTYDDSKCYNCESAVHEGKDCPNPP
;
A
#
# COMPACT_ATOMS: atom_id res chain seq x y z
N MET A 1 -15.10 -32.36 21.30
CA MET A 1 -15.75 -31.11 21.76
C MET A 1 -16.18 -30.34 20.52
N GLY A 2 -17.48 -30.08 20.36
CA GLY A 2 -18.04 -29.39 19.17
C GLY A 2 -19.03 -30.23 18.34
N GLU A 3 -19.85 -31.08 18.95
CA GLU A 3 -20.87 -31.88 18.25
C GLU A 3 -22.28 -31.35 18.52
N CYS A 4 -23.16 -31.47 17.52
CA CYS A 4 -24.56 -31.11 17.65
C CYS A 4 -25.25 -32.10 18.58
N SER A 5 -25.96 -31.60 19.58
CA SER A 5 -26.66 -32.47 20.54
C SER A 5 -27.96 -33.11 19.99
N VAL A 6 -28.32 -32.85 18.73
CA VAL A 6 -29.45 -33.53 18.04
C VAL A 6 -28.93 -34.60 17.08
N CYS A 7 -28.09 -34.23 16.11
CA CYS A 7 -27.64 -35.15 15.06
C CYS A 7 -26.29 -35.83 15.36
N LEU A 8 -25.60 -35.42 16.43
CA LEU A 8 -24.29 -35.94 16.86
C LEU A 8 -23.14 -35.72 15.85
N PHE A 9 -23.37 -34.96 14.78
CA PHE A 9 -22.32 -34.56 13.84
C PHE A 9 -21.56 -33.31 14.33
N SER A 10 -20.34 -33.15 13.83
CA SER A 10 -19.52 -31.96 14.09
C SER A 10 -20.25 -30.68 13.71
N LEU A 11 -20.23 -29.71 14.62
CA LEU A 11 -20.83 -28.38 14.45
C LEU A 11 -20.10 -27.50 13.45
N PHE A 12 -18.86 -27.87 13.11
CA PHE A 12 -17.98 -27.08 12.27
C PHE A 12 -17.61 -27.81 10.97
N ALA A 13 -18.12 -29.02 10.77
CA ALA A 13 -18.00 -29.74 9.51
C ALA A 13 -19.30 -29.62 8.72
N THR A 14 -19.22 -29.44 7.40
CA THR A 14 -20.39 -29.47 6.52
C THR A 14 -20.96 -30.89 6.49
N PRO A 15 -22.18 -31.13 7.01
CA PRO A 15 -22.64 -32.50 7.20
C PRO A 15 -23.08 -33.21 5.90
N PHE A 16 -23.20 -32.49 4.77
CA PHE A 16 -23.84 -33.04 3.56
C PHE A 16 -23.20 -32.64 2.22
N GLY A 17 -21.91 -32.27 2.18
CA GLY A 17 -21.22 -31.95 0.91
C GLY A 17 -21.82 -30.79 0.10
N GLY A 18 -22.76 -30.04 0.69
CA GLY A 18 -23.33 -28.83 0.13
C GLY A 18 -22.52 -27.60 0.54
N SER A 19 -22.57 -26.56 -0.29
CA SER A 19 -21.89 -25.27 -0.11
C SER A 19 -22.38 -24.42 1.08
N GLN A 20 -23.20 -24.97 1.98
CA GLN A 20 -23.70 -24.23 3.13
C GLN A 20 -22.69 -24.29 4.27
N THR A 21 -22.26 -23.12 4.72
CA THR A 21 -21.43 -22.97 5.90
C THR A 21 -22.12 -23.60 7.10
N PRO A 22 -21.39 -24.32 7.97
CA PRO A 22 -21.97 -24.77 9.22
C PRO A 22 -22.43 -23.55 10.01
N ASP A 23 -23.72 -23.53 10.37
CA ASP A 23 -24.35 -22.50 11.21
C ASP A 23 -24.54 -23.05 12.64
N PRO A 24 -23.49 -23.10 13.48
CA PRO A 24 -23.64 -23.54 14.86
C PRO A 24 -24.32 -22.46 15.69
N VAL A 25 -25.17 -22.91 16.61
CA VAL A 25 -25.90 -22.06 17.55
C VAL A 25 -25.76 -22.59 18.96
N ALA A 26 -25.76 -21.67 19.93
CA ALA A 26 -25.85 -21.97 21.34
C ALA A 26 -27.22 -21.55 21.88
N THR A 27 -27.88 -22.43 22.61
CA THR A 27 -29.03 -22.07 23.44
C THR A 27 -28.58 -21.30 24.70
N HIS A 28 -29.50 -20.67 25.44
CA HIS A 28 -29.17 -19.97 26.69
C HIS A 28 -28.55 -20.88 27.76
N CYS A 29 -28.85 -22.17 27.73
CA CYS A 29 -28.25 -23.16 28.60
C CYS A 29 -26.86 -23.64 28.15
N GLY A 30 -26.28 -23.05 27.10
CA GLY A 30 -24.94 -23.36 26.59
C GLY A 30 -24.86 -24.62 25.72
N HIS A 31 -25.98 -25.29 25.44
CA HIS A 31 -25.99 -26.45 24.54
C HIS A 31 -25.94 -26.02 23.08
N LEU A 32 -25.15 -26.76 22.32
CA LEU A 32 -24.78 -26.45 20.96
C LEU A 32 -25.51 -27.32 19.93
N PHE A 33 -25.95 -26.69 18.84
CA PHE A 33 -26.73 -27.32 17.77
C PHE A 33 -26.38 -26.72 16.42
N HIS A 34 -26.68 -27.41 15.32
CA HIS A 34 -26.82 -26.74 14.02
C HIS A 34 -28.15 -25.98 14.03
N MET A 35 -28.19 -24.81 13.39
CA MET A 35 -29.43 -24.02 13.25
C MET A 35 -30.58 -24.88 12.73
N PHE A 36 -30.34 -25.61 11.65
CA PHE A 36 -31.32 -26.50 11.03
C PHE A 36 -31.84 -27.58 11.99
N CYS A 37 -30.95 -28.22 12.75
CA CYS A 37 -31.35 -29.25 13.71
C CYS A 37 -32.21 -28.68 14.85
N LEU A 38 -31.95 -27.45 15.28
CA LEU A 38 -32.74 -26.80 16.31
C LEU A 38 -34.12 -26.38 15.78
N GLU A 39 -34.19 -25.81 14.58
CA GLU A 39 -35.46 -25.43 13.93
C GLU A 39 -36.39 -26.62 13.72
N GLN A 40 -35.85 -27.78 13.31
CA GLN A 40 -36.63 -29.01 13.13
C GLN A 40 -37.31 -29.52 14.41
N THR A 41 -36.76 -29.22 15.58
CA THR A 41 -37.38 -29.69 16.84
C THR A 41 -38.67 -28.96 17.18
N GLY A 42 -38.87 -27.73 16.69
CA GLY A 42 -40.08 -26.93 16.89
C GLY A 42 -40.40 -26.54 18.34
N ASP A 43 -39.63 -27.03 19.33
CA ASP A 43 -39.91 -26.86 20.75
C ASP A 43 -39.38 -25.51 21.27
N HIS A 44 -40.05 -24.98 22.30
CA HIS A 44 -39.59 -23.82 23.07
C HIS A 44 -38.64 -24.23 24.20
N ARG A 45 -38.14 -25.47 24.17
CA ARG A 45 -37.25 -26.04 25.18
C ARG A 45 -35.97 -26.50 24.52
N CYS A 46 -34.88 -26.48 25.27
CA CYS A 46 -33.62 -27.05 24.82
C CYS A 46 -33.79 -28.56 24.54
N PRO A 47 -33.44 -29.07 23.34
CA PRO A 47 -33.56 -30.50 23.04
C PRO A 47 -32.75 -31.41 23.98
N LYS A 48 -31.66 -30.90 24.56
CA LYS A 48 -30.75 -31.66 25.44
C LYS A 48 -31.16 -31.65 26.92
N CYS A 49 -31.50 -30.47 27.47
CA CYS A 49 -31.79 -30.34 28.91
C CYS A 49 -33.23 -29.95 29.24
N ARG A 50 -34.09 -29.76 28.23
CA ARG A 50 -35.51 -29.38 28.34
C ARG A 50 -35.78 -28.06 29.06
N LEU A 51 -34.75 -27.24 29.29
CA LEU A 51 -34.88 -25.90 29.87
C LEU A 51 -35.70 -25.01 28.92
N PRO A 52 -36.75 -24.32 29.41
CA PRO A 52 -37.52 -23.36 28.63
C PRO A 52 -36.60 -22.26 28.07
N GLN A 53 -36.75 -21.97 26.79
CA GLN A 53 -36.09 -20.85 26.13
C GLN A 53 -37.06 -19.67 26.06
N GLY A 54 -36.55 -18.46 26.29
CA GLY A 54 -37.33 -17.22 26.18
C GLY A 54 -37.63 -16.83 24.73
N ALA A 55 -38.10 -15.59 24.52
CA ALA A 55 -38.37 -15.04 23.19
C ALA A 55 -37.14 -15.07 22.26
N PHE A 56 -35.94 -14.94 22.84
CA PHE A 56 -34.67 -15.22 22.17
C PHE A 56 -34.28 -16.67 22.50
N ARG A 57 -34.25 -17.54 21.48
CA ARG A 57 -34.05 -18.99 21.71
C ARG A 57 -32.59 -19.45 21.63
N PHE A 58 -31.74 -18.69 20.93
CA PHE A 58 -30.37 -19.08 20.67
C PHE A 58 -29.50 -17.91 20.18
N PHE A 59 -28.19 -18.10 20.31
CA PHE A 59 -27.13 -17.23 19.81
C PHE A 59 -26.41 -17.93 18.67
N ARG A 60 -26.24 -17.25 17.53
CA ARG A 60 -25.37 -17.75 16.45
C ARG A 60 -23.93 -17.71 16.92
N ILE A 61 -23.26 -18.86 16.84
CA ILE A 61 -21.80 -18.94 16.96
C ILE A 61 -21.27 -18.71 15.57
N TYR A 62 -21.06 -17.44 15.23
CA TYR A 62 -20.43 -17.15 13.96
C TYR A 62 -18.95 -17.56 14.00
N PRO A 63 -18.43 -18.27 12.98
CA PRO A 63 -17.01 -18.16 12.63
C PRO A 63 -16.78 -16.78 11.97
N GLN A 64 -16.99 -15.68 12.69
CA GLN A 64 -17.13 -14.33 12.12
C GLN A 64 -15.81 -13.60 11.81
N VAL A 65 -14.67 -14.26 11.92
CA VAL A 65 -13.35 -13.59 11.80
C VAL A 65 -12.44 -14.31 10.83
N SER A 66 -12.85 -15.42 10.22
CA SER A 66 -11.96 -16.15 9.31
C SER A 66 -12.00 -15.54 7.92
N ASP A 67 -13.17 -15.55 7.28
CA ASP A 67 -13.19 -15.39 5.82
C ASP A 67 -13.05 -13.92 5.39
N GLU A 68 -13.72 -13.00 6.08
CA GLU A 68 -13.60 -11.56 5.81
C GLU A 68 -12.21 -11.02 6.18
N VAL A 69 -11.63 -11.50 7.28
CA VAL A 69 -10.27 -11.10 7.69
C VAL A 69 -9.23 -11.73 6.78
N GLN A 70 -9.37 -13.00 6.40
CA GLN A 70 -8.47 -13.63 5.42
C GLN A 70 -8.56 -12.94 4.06
N ALA A 71 -9.76 -12.56 3.61
CA ALA A 71 -9.92 -11.81 2.38
C ALA A 71 -9.25 -10.43 2.47
N LEU A 72 -9.39 -9.75 3.61
CA LEU A 72 -8.76 -8.46 3.86
C LEU A 72 -7.23 -8.57 3.94
N GLU A 73 -6.72 -9.59 4.62
CA GLU A 73 -5.29 -9.90 4.72
C GLU A 73 -4.69 -10.22 3.36
N ALA A 74 -5.38 -11.04 2.55
CA ALA A 74 -4.96 -11.34 1.19
C ALA A 74 -4.94 -10.07 0.32
N ALA A 75 -5.95 -9.21 0.42
CA ALA A 75 -6.00 -7.94 -0.30
C ALA A 75 -4.91 -6.96 0.15
N LEU A 76 -4.57 -6.95 1.44
CA LEU A 76 -3.48 -6.13 1.96
C LEU A 76 -2.13 -6.60 1.40
N GLU A 77 -1.93 -7.92 1.29
CA GLU A 77 -0.69 -8.49 0.78
C GLU A 77 -0.53 -8.25 -0.71
N THR A 78 -1.60 -8.32 -1.51
CA THR A 78 -1.54 -7.96 -2.94
C THR A 78 -1.14 -6.50 -3.13
N MET A 79 -1.73 -5.57 -2.35
CA MET A 79 -1.36 -4.15 -2.40
C MET A 79 0.11 -3.92 -2.04
N ARG A 80 0.66 -4.65 -1.06
CA ARG A 80 2.08 -4.56 -0.69
C ARG A 80 2.99 -5.01 -1.84
N LEU A 81 2.66 -6.10 -2.50
CA LEU A 81 3.42 -6.61 -3.64
C LEU A 81 3.37 -5.66 -4.83
N GLU A 82 2.21 -5.07 -5.12
CA GLU A 82 2.07 -4.08 -6.20
C GLU A 82 2.87 -2.81 -5.92
N LYS A 83 2.83 -2.31 -4.67
CA LYS A 83 3.65 -1.17 -4.26
C LYS A 83 5.15 -1.47 -4.41
N SER A 84 5.61 -2.64 -3.95
CA SER A 84 7.01 -3.06 -4.10
C SER A 84 7.45 -3.11 -5.57
N LYS A 85 6.61 -3.64 -6.46
CA LYS A 85 6.86 -3.64 -7.91
C LYS A 85 6.94 -2.23 -8.48
N ALA A 86 6.07 -1.32 -8.02
CA ALA A 86 6.08 0.07 -8.45
C ALA A 86 7.37 0.78 -8.00
N ASP A 87 7.80 0.58 -6.76
CA ASP A 87 9.02 1.17 -6.21
C ASP A 87 10.27 0.73 -7.00
N ILE A 88 10.39 -0.58 -7.31
CA ILE A 88 11.47 -1.11 -8.15
C ILE A 88 11.45 -0.48 -9.55
N LYS A 89 10.27 -0.30 -10.14
CA LYS A 89 10.13 0.31 -11.46
C LYS A 89 10.54 1.78 -11.46
N VAL A 90 10.19 2.52 -10.41
CA VAL A 90 10.61 3.93 -10.24
C VAL A 90 12.13 4.01 -10.12
N GLU A 91 12.75 3.15 -9.31
CA GLU A 91 14.20 3.12 -9.15
C GLU A 91 14.92 2.81 -10.47
N SER A 92 14.43 1.84 -11.24
CA SER A 92 14.98 1.50 -12.56
C SER A 92 14.96 2.70 -13.51
N LEU A 93 13.83 3.40 -13.59
CA LEU A 93 13.69 4.59 -14.46
C LEU A 93 14.61 5.72 -14.01
N GLN A 94 14.78 5.92 -12.70
CA GLN A 94 15.71 6.91 -12.17
C GLN A 94 17.16 6.59 -12.54
N ASN A 95 17.54 5.32 -12.51
CA ASN A 95 18.89 4.89 -12.88
C ASN A 95 19.15 5.07 -14.39
N GLU A 96 18.16 4.76 -15.24
CA GLU A 96 18.24 5.03 -16.69
C GLU A 96 18.40 6.53 -16.99
N LEU A 97 17.62 7.39 -16.33
CA LEU A 97 17.74 8.85 -16.50
C LEU A 97 19.10 9.38 -16.05
N LYS A 98 19.66 8.85 -14.95
CA LYS A 98 21.01 9.20 -14.49
C LYS A 98 22.07 8.79 -15.52
N LEU A 99 21.96 7.60 -16.10
CA LEU A 99 22.86 7.13 -17.16
C LEU A 99 22.79 8.05 -18.39
N GLN A 100 21.59 8.35 -18.88
CA GLN A 100 21.41 9.26 -20.01
C GLN A 100 21.96 10.66 -19.74
N ARG A 101 21.78 11.17 -18.52
CA ARG A 101 22.35 12.46 -18.11
C ARG A 101 23.88 12.42 -18.15
N ASN A 102 24.50 11.39 -17.58
CA ASN A 102 25.95 11.23 -17.58
C ASN A 102 26.52 11.11 -19.00
N ASP A 103 25.83 10.36 -19.88
CA ASP A 103 26.23 10.22 -21.28
C ASP A 103 26.13 11.55 -22.04
N ASN A 104 25.06 12.31 -21.81
CA ASN A 104 24.90 13.64 -22.39
C ASN A 104 25.98 14.61 -21.89
N GLU A 105 26.29 14.61 -20.60
CA GLU A 105 27.38 15.41 -20.02
C GLU A 105 28.74 15.01 -20.62
N ALA A 106 29.00 13.71 -20.82
CA ALA A 106 30.21 13.23 -21.46
C ALA A 106 30.31 13.65 -22.94
N ARG A 107 29.19 13.65 -23.68
CA ARG A 107 29.14 14.14 -25.06
C ARG A 107 29.43 15.64 -25.15
N ILE A 108 28.87 16.45 -24.25
CA ILE A 108 29.17 17.89 -24.17
C ILE A 108 30.66 18.11 -23.93
N ARG A 109 31.26 17.39 -22.97
CA ARG A 109 32.71 17.49 -22.69
C ARG A 109 33.60 17.09 -23.88
N ARG A 110 33.18 16.14 -24.71
CA ARG A 110 33.92 15.71 -25.91
C ARG A 110 33.71 16.64 -27.11
N GLY A 111 32.59 17.36 -27.17
CA GLY A 111 32.21 18.25 -28.27
C GLY A 111 32.68 19.69 -28.13
N ILE A 112 33.19 20.10 -26.96
CA ILE A 112 33.82 21.42 -26.77
C ILE A 112 35.29 21.30 -27.16
N PRO A 113 35.74 21.89 -28.29
CA PRO A 113 37.17 21.98 -28.57
C PRO A 113 37.85 22.78 -27.45
N ARG A 114 38.98 22.25 -26.98
CA ARG A 114 39.79 22.75 -25.86
C ARG A 114 40.46 24.13 -26.09
N ILE A 115 39.84 25.00 -26.88
CA ILE A 115 40.44 26.26 -27.39
C ILE A 115 39.85 27.50 -26.67
N PHE A 116 38.90 27.35 -25.74
CA PHE A 116 38.17 28.47 -25.12
C PHE A 116 38.29 28.57 -23.59
N LEU A 117 39.34 28.02 -22.98
CA LEU A 117 39.60 28.14 -21.52
C LEU A 117 41.02 28.63 -21.18
N GLU A 118 41.65 29.41 -22.06
CA GLU A 118 42.94 30.07 -21.78
C GLU A 118 42.92 31.61 -21.95
N ASN A 119 41.76 32.24 -22.17
CA ASN A 119 41.65 33.70 -22.38
C ASN A 119 40.73 34.41 -21.38
N GLN A 120 40.65 33.94 -20.14
CA GLN A 120 40.22 34.76 -19.01
C GLN A 120 41.46 34.94 -18.14
N ASP A 121 42.09 36.14 -18.23
CA ASP A 121 42.91 36.77 -17.18
C ASP A 121 43.85 37.89 -17.71
N THR A 122 43.56 38.50 -18.87
CA THR A 122 44.17 39.80 -19.24
C THR A 122 43.19 40.73 -19.97
N TYR A 123 41.98 40.92 -19.44
CA TYR A 123 41.25 42.15 -19.75
C TYR A 123 41.93 43.29 -18.99
N ASP A 124 42.67 44.11 -19.72
CA ASP A 124 43.29 45.34 -19.23
C ASP A 124 42.18 46.35 -18.90
N ASP A 125 41.60 46.22 -17.70
CA ASP A 125 40.58 47.10 -17.10
C ASP A 125 41.07 48.55 -16.87
N SER A 126 42.29 48.89 -17.30
CA SER A 126 42.94 50.14 -16.97
C SER A 126 42.52 51.32 -17.85
N LYS A 127 41.66 51.15 -18.86
CA LYS A 127 41.30 52.23 -19.81
C LYS A 127 39.86 52.69 -19.64
N CYS A 128 39.69 54.00 -19.53
CA CYS A 128 38.40 54.68 -19.56
C CYS A 128 37.62 54.29 -20.82
N TYR A 129 36.44 53.70 -20.67
CA TYR A 129 35.60 53.29 -21.80
C TYR A 129 35.14 54.47 -22.68
N ASN A 130 35.15 55.71 -22.15
CA ASN A 130 34.63 56.88 -22.86
C ASN A 130 35.69 57.67 -23.65
N CYS A 131 36.96 57.58 -23.29
CA CYS A 131 38.04 58.32 -23.96
C CYS A 131 39.35 57.52 -24.13
N GLU A 132 39.32 56.22 -23.82
CA GLU A 132 40.42 55.25 -23.90
C GLU A 132 41.68 55.62 -23.08
N SER A 133 41.60 56.66 -22.24
CA SER A 133 42.69 57.09 -21.36
C SER A 133 42.88 56.13 -20.19
N ALA A 134 44.14 55.83 -19.85
CA ALA A 134 44.48 54.97 -18.71
C ALA A 134 44.57 55.69 -17.35
N VAL A 135 44.21 56.99 -17.32
CA VAL A 135 44.44 57.86 -16.15
C VAL A 135 43.24 57.92 -15.21
N HIS A 136 42.06 57.51 -15.68
CA HIS A 136 40.81 57.57 -14.90
C HIS A 136 39.87 56.45 -15.34
N GLU A 137 38.95 56.06 -14.45
CA GLU A 137 37.87 55.13 -14.78
C GLU A 137 36.71 55.87 -15.45
N GLY A 138 35.87 55.16 -16.21
CA GLY A 138 34.79 55.75 -17.02
C GLY A 138 33.82 56.68 -16.27
N LYS A 139 33.72 56.57 -14.94
CA LYS A 139 32.86 57.41 -14.10
C LYS A 139 33.41 58.82 -13.87
N ASP A 140 34.73 58.99 -13.95
CA ASP A 140 35.43 60.26 -13.71
C ASP A 140 35.96 60.88 -15.00
N CYS A 141 35.35 60.52 -16.14
CA CYS A 141 35.79 61.03 -17.43
C CYS A 141 35.54 62.53 -17.53
N PRO A 142 36.57 63.37 -17.80
CA PRO A 142 36.40 64.81 -17.94
C PRO A 142 35.61 65.19 -19.19
N ASN A 143 35.30 64.23 -20.06
CA ASN A 143 34.52 64.43 -21.27
C ASN A 143 33.45 63.32 -21.37
N PRO A 144 32.38 63.36 -20.56
CA PRO A 144 31.29 62.38 -20.63
C PRO A 144 30.54 62.50 -21.97
N PRO A 145 29.81 61.44 -22.41
CA PRO A 145 29.10 61.44 -23.68
C PRO A 145 27.95 62.46 -23.74
#